data_AF-A0A2N9IFV6-F1
#
_entry.id   AF-A0A2N9IFV6-F1
#
_cell.length_a   1.000
_cell.length_b   1.000
_cell.length_c   1.000
_cell.angle_alpha   90.00
_cell.angle_beta   90.00
_cell.angle_gamma   90.00
#
_symmetry.space_group_name_H-M   'P 1'
#
loop_
_entity.id
_entity.type
_entity.pdbx_description
1 polymer ?
#
loop_
_entity_poly.entity_id
_entity_poly.type
_entity_poly.pdbx_seq_one_letter_code
_entity_poly.pdbx_strand_id
1 'polypeptide(L)'
;MEGLAQLEILCERLYNSQDSVERAHAERTLNCFSVNTDYISQCQYILDNALTPYALMLASSSLLKQVTEQSLPLQLRLDIRNYLINYLATRGPDLEPFVVGSLIQLFCRVTKFGWLDDDRFKDVIKEAMNFLSQRQQMAFKIIFLKGSGGQSL
;
A
#
# COMPACT_ATOMS: atom_id res chain seq x y z
N MET A 1 14.00 18.87 -3.13
CA MET A 1 14.33 17.52 -2.64
C MET A 1 14.50 17.47 -1.11
N GLU A 2 14.71 18.60 -0.42
CA GLU A 2 14.98 18.65 1.03
C GLU A 2 13.78 18.23 1.92
N GLY A 3 12.53 18.47 1.50
CA GLY A 3 11.36 18.17 2.34
C GLY A 3 11.10 16.68 2.56
N LEU A 4 11.37 15.82 1.56
CA LEU A 4 11.14 14.38 1.67
C LEU A 4 12.21 13.72 2.55
N ALA A 5 13.48 14.08 2.36
CA ALA A 5 14.57 13.55 3.18
C ALA A 5 14.41 13.89 4.67
N GLN A 6 13.93 15.10 4.99
CA GLN A 6 13.61 15.48 6.36
C GLN A 6 12.44 14.66 6.93
N LEU A 7 11.41 14.40 6.12
CA LEU A 7 10.29 13.54 6.51
C LEU A 7 10.76 12.12 6.82
N GLU A 8 11.64 11.56 6.00
CA GLU A 8 12.21 10.22 6.23
C GLU A 8 12.97 10.15 7.56
N ILE A 9 13.76 11.17 7.89
CA ILE A 9 14.45 11.26 9.19
C ILE A 9 13.45 11.32 10.36
N LEU A 10 12.34 12.07 10.20
CA LEU A 10 11.30 12.13 11.22
C LEU A 10 10.60 10.77 11.39
N CYS A 11 10.34 10.04 10.30
CA CYS A 11 9.79 8.70 10.34
C CYS A 11 10.73 7.73 11.05
N GLU A 12 12.03 7.76 10.76
CA GLU A 12 13.03 6.96 11.47
C GLU A 12 12.98 7.20 12.98
N ARG A 13 12.93 8.47 13.41
CA ARG A 13 12.81 8.83 14.83
C ARG A 13 11.50 8.35 15.44
N LEU A 14 10.39 8.41 14.69
CA LEU A 14 9.08 7.98 15.16
C LEU A 14 9.05 6.48 15.49
N TYR A 15 9.69 5.64 14.67
CA TYR A 15 9.64 4.19 14.84
C TYR A 15 10.83 3.59 15.60
N ASN A 16 12.01 4.23 15.56
CA ASN A 16 13.25 3.67 16.13
C ASN A 16 13.81 4.42 17.35
N SER A 17 13.40 5.67 17.64
CA SER A 17 13.98 6.41 18.78
C SER A 17 13.54 5.82 20.13
N GLN A 18 14.51 5.63 21.03
CA GLN A 18 14.27 5.24 22.42
C GLN A 18 13.91 6.43 23.31
N ASP A 19 14.17 7.66 22.85
CA ASP A 19 13.78 8.88 23.56
C ASP A 19 12.30 9.20 23.29
N SER A 20 11.49 9.12 24.34
CA SER A 20 10.08 9.47 24.30
C SER A 20 9.79 10.89 23.81
N VAL A 21 10.69 11.85 24.09
CA VAL A 21 10.52 13.26 23.71
C VAL A 21 10.74 13.44 22.21
N GLU A 22 11.79 12.84 21.66
CA GLU A 22 12.06 12.87 20.22
C GLU A 22 10.96 12.17 19.43
N ARG A 23 10.52 11.00 19.90
CA ARG A 23 9.41 10.25 19.27
C ARG A 23 8.11 11.05 19.29
N ALA A 24 7.77 11.68 20.42
CA ALA A 24 6.58 12.52 20.52
C ALA A 24 6.67 13.78 19.64
N HIS A 25 7.86 14.36 19.48
CA HIS A 25 8.07 15.48 18.58
C HIS A 25 7.88 15.10 17.11
N ALA A 26 8.44 13.95 16.69
CA ALA A 26 8.23 13.41 15.36
C ALA A 26 6.75 13.11 15.11
N GLU A 27 6.07 12.46 16.06
CA GLU A 27 4.64 12.15 15.97
C GLU A 27 3.79 13.41 15.80
N ARG A 28 4.02 14.44 16.62
CA ARG A 28 3.28 15.71 16.52
C ARG A 28 3.47 16.38 15.16
N THR A 29 4.68 16.33 14.62
CA THR A 29 5.02 16.95 13.34
C THR A 29 4.35 16.20 12.19
N LEU A 30 4.30 14.87 12.27
CA LEU A 30 3.75 14.01 11.23
C LEU A 30 2.22 13.78 11.37
N ASN A 31 1.61 14.22 12.47
CA ASN A 31 0.18 13.99 12.72
C ASN A 31 -0.74 14.66 11.68
N CYS A 32 -0.28 15.73 11.01
CA CYS A 32 -1.08 16.41 9.98
C CYS A 32 -1.52 15.47 8.84
N PHE A 33 -0.65 14.52 8.45
CA PHE A 33 -0.93 13.53 7.40
C PHE A 33 -2.13 12.64 7.72
N SER A 34 -2.40 12.40 9.01
CA SER A 34 -3.46 11.51 9.45
C SER A 34 -4.79 12.22 9.72
N VAL A 35 -4.78 13.54 9.85
CA VAL A 35 -5.95 14.33 10.26
C VAL A 35 -6.50 15.18 9.12
N ASN A 36 -5.65 15.74 8.26
CA ASN A 36 -6.07 16.60 7.16
C ASN A 36 -6.07 15.84 5.82
N THR A 37 -7.26 15.67 5.24
CA THR A 37 -7.49 15.00 3.94
C THR A 37 -6.76 15.65 2.76
N ASP A 38 -6.36 16.92 2.86
CA ASP A 38 -5.55 17.60 1.84
C ASP A 38 -4.18 16.93 1.64
N TYR A 39 -3.71 16.17 2.64
CA TYR A 39 -2.44 15.44 2.59
C TYR A 39 -2.56 14.06 1.92
N ILE A 40 -3.73 13.64 1.45
CA ILE A 40 -3.88 12.34 0.75
C ILE A 40 -2.94 12.25 -0.45
N SER A 41 -2.89 13.29 -1.29
CA SER A 41 -1.98 13.33 -2.44
C SER A 41 -0.51 13.35 -2.00
N GLN A 42 -0.20 13.96 -0.86
CA GLN A 42 1.15 13.95 -0.31
C GLN A 42 1.53 12.56 0.22
N CYS A 43 0.61 11.81 0.81
CA CYS A 43 0.83 10.41 1.19
C CYS A 43 1.13 9.54 -0.03
N GLN A 44 0.40 9.72 -1.14
CA GLN A 44 0.70 9.04 -2.41
C GLN A 44 2.07 9.43 -2.96
N TYR A 45 2.42 10.72 -2.91
CA TYR A 45 3.75 11.19 -3.29
C TYR A 45 4.86 10.52 -2.45
N ILE A 46 4.66 10.38 -1.14
CA ILE A 46 5.61 9.68 -0.25
C ILE A 46 5.72 8.21 -0.66
N LEU A 47 4.60 7.52 -0.91
CA LEU A 47 4.62 6.13 -1.36
C LEU A 47 5.40 5.95 -2.68
N ASP A 48 5.27 6.89 -3.61
CA ASP A 48 5.94 6.78 -4.91
C ASP A 48 7.45 7.12 -4.84
N ASN A 49 7.85 8.02 -3.94
CA ASN A 49 9.19 8.63 -3.98
C ASN A 49 10.08 8.33 -2.77
N ALA A 50 9.53 7.88 -1.64
CA ALA A 50 10.34 7.59 -0.45
C ALA A 50 11.19 6.34 -0.66
N LEU A 51 12.37 6.37 -0.06
CA LEU A 51 13.35 5.30 -0.08
C LEU A 51 13.34 4.50 1.23
N THR A 52 12.85 5.10 2.32
CA THR A 52 12.80 4.43 3.62
C THR A 52 11.47 3.72 3.86
N PRO A 53 11.48 2.49 4.41
CA PRO A 53 10.26 1.72 4.64
C PRO A 53 9.38 2.35 5.73
N TYR A 54 9.96 3.12 6.66
CA TYR A 54 9.21 3.85 7.68
C TYR A 54 8.42 5.04 7.13
N ALA A 55 8.91 5.72 6.09
CA ALA A 55 8.13 6.74 5.41
C ALA A 55 6.94 6.14 4.64
N LEU A 56 7.14 4.97 4.02
CA LEU A 56 6.03 4.22 3.40
C LEU A 56 5.01 3.76 4.45
N MET A 57 5.48 3.28 5.60
CA MET A 57 4.64 2.90 6.75
C MET A 57 3.81 4.08 7.26
N LEU A 58 4.44 5.26 7.39
CA LEU A 58 3.75 6.49 7.79
C LEU A 58 2.62 6.81 6.82
N ALA A 59 2.92 6.92 5.53
CA ALA A 59 1.94 7.26 4.50
C ALA A 59 0.78 6.25 4.47
N SER A 60 1.09 4.95 4.53
CA SER A 60 0.10 3.88 4.60
C SER A 60 -0.79 4.00 5.84
N SER A 61 -0.21 4.28 7.01
CA SER A 61 -0.94 4.40 8.28
C SER A 61 -1.81 5.66 8.33
N SER A 62 -1.31 6.78 7.79
CA SER A 62 -2.05 8.03 7.66
C SER A 62 -3.27 7.88 6.75
N LEU A 63 -3.09 7.29 5.56
CA LEU A 63 -4.21 6.98 4.66
C LEU A 63 -5.23 6.03 5.31
N LEU A 64 -4.76 5.02 6.07
CA LEU A 64 -5.64 4.09 6.77
C LEU A 64 -6.51 4.80 7.79
N LYS A 65 -5.92 5.73 8.56
CA LYS A 65 -6.64 6.54 9.52
C LYS A 65 -7.65 7.46 8.83
N GLN A 66 -7.27 8.15 7.76
CA GLN A 66 -8.17 9.02 7.01
C GLN A 66 -9.36 8.26 6.40
N VAL A 67 -9.13 7.12 5.74
CA VAL A 67 -10.22 6.28 5.20
C VAL A 67 -11.12 5.74 6.30
N THR A 68 -10.57 5.53 7.51
CA THR A 68 -11.33 4.97 8.63
C THR A 68 -12.18 6.01 9.35
N GLU A 69 -11.62 7.19 9.59
CA GLU A 69 -12.19 8.21 10.48
C GLU A 69 -12.90 9.33 9.74
N GLN A 70 -12.57 9.56 8.47
CA GLN A 70 -13.12 10.65 7.66
C GLN A 70 -14.13 10.15 6.63
N SER A 71 -15.18 10.94 6.38
CA SER A 71 -16.12 10.68 5.30
C SER A 71 -15.55 11.17 3.96
N LEU A 72 -14.76 10.33 3.31
CA LEU A 72 -14.15 10.66 2.03
C LEU A 72 -15.16 10.52 0.87
N PRO A 73 -15.13 11.42 -0.14
CA PRO A 73 -15.95 11.30 -1.34
C PRO A 73 -15.78 9.94 -2.01
N LEU A 74 -16.86 9.40 -2.59
CA LEU A 74 -16.86 8.09 -3.25
C LEU A 74 -15.74 7.96 -4.28
N GLN A 75 -15.57 8.97 -5.13
CA GLN A 75 -14.54 8.97 -6.17
C GLN A 75 -13.12 8.86 -5.57
N LEU A 76 -12.85 9.62 -4.52
CA LEU A 76 -11.55 9.60 -3.84
C LEU A 76 -11.25 8.23 -3.22
N ARG A 77 -12.26 7.57 -2.64
CA ARG A 77 -12.09 6.20 -2.10
C ARG A 77 -11.77 5.19 -3.20
N LEU A 78 -12.40 5.31 -4.37
CA LEU A 78 -12.11 4.48 -5.54
C LEU A 78 -10.70 4.74 -6.08
N ASP A 79 -10.28 6.01 -6.15
CA ASP A 79 -8.94 6.39 -6.60
C ASP A 79 -7.87 5.83 -5.67
N ILE A 80 -8.08 5.91 -4.34
CA ILE A 80 -7.20 5.29 -3.34
C ILE A 80 -7.15 3.76 -3.54
N ARG A 81 -8.30 3.09 -3.69
CA ARG A 81 -8.36 1.64 -3.94
C ARG A 81 -7.52 1.26 -5.17
N ASN A 82 -7.77 1.92 -6.30
CA ASN A 82 -7.14 1.63 -7.58
C ASN A 82 -5.63 1.91 -7.53
N TYR A 83 -5.23 2.99 -6.87
CA TYR A 83 -3.83 3.30 -6.61
C TYR A 83 -3.16 2.16 -5.84
N LEU A 84 -3.75 1.69 -4.73
CA LEU A 84 -3.15 0.68 -3.87
C LEU A 84 -2.97 -0.67 -4.56
N ILE A 85 -3.95 -1.12 -5.33
CA ILE A 85 -3.82 -2.40 -6.04
C ILE A 85 -2.73 -2.32 -7.12
N ASN A 86 -2.65 -1.20 -7.86
CA ASN A 86 -1.59 -0.99 -8.84
C ASN A 86 -0.21 -0.87 -8.18
N TYR A 87 -0.13 -0.18 -7.03
CA TYR A 87 1.09 -0.02 -6.27
C TYR A 87 1.60 -1.37 -5.72
N LEU A 88 0.71 -2.16 -5.12
CA LEU A 88 1.05 -3.51 -4.64
C LEU A 88 1.43 -4.46 -5.78
N ALA A 89 0.78 -4.37 -6.94
CA ALA A 89 1.10 -5.20 -8.10
C ALA A 89 2.47 -4.88 -8.71
N THR A 90 2.88 -3.61 -8.67
CA THR A 90 4.10 -3.13 -9.33
C THR A 90 5.31 -3.10 -8.41
N ARG A 91 5.15 -2.64 -7.16
CA ARG A 91 6.26 -2.47 -6.20
C ARG A 91 6.23 -3.48 -5.06
N GLY A 92 5.10 -4.14 -4.82
CA GLY A 92 4.91 -5.05 -3.68
C GLY A 92 6.02 -6.10 -3.46
N PRO A 93 6.58 -6.73 -4.52
CA PRO A 93 7.67 -7.70 -4.36
C PRO A 93 8.99 -7.12 -3.78
N ASP A 94 9.23 -5.82 -3.94
CA ASP A 94 10.45 -5.14 -3.53
C ASP A 94 10.32 -4.44 -2.16
N LEU A 95 9.13 -4.47 -1.56
CA LEU A 95 8.83 -3.81 -0.30
C LEU A 95 9.08 -4.72 0.90
N GLU A 96 9.46 -4.10 2.01
CA GLU A 96 9.56 -4.79 3.29
C GLU A 96 8.22 -5.45 3.70
N PRO A 97 8.22 -6.68 4.25
CA PRO A 97 6.99 -7.42 4.54
C PRO A 97 6.00 -6.66 5.42
N PHE A 98 6.50 -5.87 6.37
CA PHE A 98 5.65 -5.09 7.26
C PHE A 98 4.95 -3.94 6.52
N VAL A 99 5.62 -3.32 5.52
CA VAL A 99 5.04 -2.29 4.64
C VAL A 99 3.99 -2.90 3.71
N VAL A 100 4.27 -4.08 3.15
CA VAL A 100 3.26 -4.82 2.36
C VAL A 100 2.02 -5.11 3.22
N GLY A 101 2.23 -5.55 4.47
CA GLY A 101 1.14 -5.79 5.42
C GLY A 101 0.27 -4.56 5.68
N SER A 102 0.88 -3.39 5.90
CA SER A 102 0.14 -2.14 6.15
C SER A 102 -0.66 -1.70 4.92
N LEU A 103 -0.10 -1.84 3.72
CA LEU A 103 -0.77 -1.49 2.47
C LEU A 103 -1.94 -2.42 2.16
N ILE A 104 -1.79 -3.73 2.39
CA ILE A 104 -2.88 -4.69 2.28
C ILE A 104 -4.00 -4.36 3.27
N GLN A 105 -3.65 -4.01 4.52
CA GLN A 105 -4.65 -3.62 5.52
C GLN A 105 -5.44 -2.39 5.08
N LEU A 106 -4.76 -1.37 4.54
CA LEU A 106 -5.38 -0.18 3.97
C LEU A 106 -6.32 -0.55 2.80
N PHE A 107 -5.85 -1.35 1.85
CA PHE A 107 -6.65 -1.78 0.71
C PHE A 107 -7.92 -2.54 1.13
N CYS A 108 -7.78 -3.48 2.07
CA CYS A 108 -8.91 -4.20 2.65
C CYS A 108 -9.89 -3.26 3.36
N ARG A 109 -9.39 -2.26 4.09
CA ARG A 109 -10.23 -1.28 4.80
C ARG A 109 -11.04 -0.43 3.81
N VAL A 110 -10.40 0.13 2.79
CA VAL A 110 -11.05 0.94 1.74
C VAL A 110 -12.14 0.11 1.05
N THR A 111 -11.80 -1.12 0.65
CA THR A 111 -12.71 -2.05 -0.01
C THR A 111 -13.91 -2.39 0.85
N LYS A 112 -13.69 -2.71 2.13
CA LYS A 112 -14.77 -3.02 3.08
C LYS A 112 -15.73 -1.85 3.25
N PHE A 113 -15.21 -0.63 3.36
CA PHE A 113 -16.03 0.57 3.55
C PHE A 113 -16.78 0.98 2.30
N GLY A 114 -16.26 0.70 1.10
CA GLY A 114 -16.96 0.95 -0.15
C GLY A 114 -17.91 -0.18 -0.60
N TRP A 115 -17.89 -1.33 0.07
CA TRP A 115 -18.53 -2.56 -0.42
C TRP A 115 -20.02 -2.44 -0.75
N LEU A 116 -20.75 -1.65 0.03
CA LEU A 116 -22.19 -1.42 -0.15
C LEU A 116 -22.50 -0.14 -0.96
N ASP A 117 -21.51 0.71 -1.17
CA ASP A 117 -21.71 2.01 -1.83
C ASP A 117 -21.63 1.87 -3.36
N ASP A 118 -20.73 1.02 -3.87
CA ASP A 118 -20.49 0.88 -5.30
C ASP A 118 -19.93 -0.51 -5.65
N ASP A 119 -20.42 -1.12 -6.72
CA ASP A 119 -19.99 -2.45 -7.18
C ASP A 119 -18.52 -2.49 -7.61
N ARG A 120 -17.91 -1.35 -7.97
CA ARG A 120 -16.49 -1.25 -8.32
C ARG A 120 -15.56 -1.67 -7.17
N PHE A 121 -16.00 -1.56 -5.92
CA PHE A 121 -15.22 -2.10 -4.80
C PHE A 121 -15.17 -3.63 -4.79
N LYS A 122 -16.13 -4.32 -5.44
CA LYS A 122 -16.20 -5.78 -5.53
C LYS A 122 -15.33 -6.33 -6.66
N ASP A 123 -14.84 -5.49 -7.56
CA ASP A 123 -13.95 -5.90 -8.65
C ASP A 123 -12.63 -6.50 -8.15
N VAL A 124 -12.26 -6.23 -6.89
CA VAL A 124 -11.17 -6.93 -6.19
C VAL A 124 -11.28 -8.45 -6.27
N ILE A 125 -12.50 -9.00 -6.24
CA ILE A 125 -12.72 -10.45 -6.34
C ILE A 125 -12.32 -10.93 -7.74
N LYS A 126 -12.71 -10.18 -8.78
CA LYS A 126 -12.37 -10.51 -10.17
C LYS A 126 -10.86 -10.41 -10.38
N GLU A 127 -10.23 -9.37 -9.87
CA GLU A 127 -8.78 -9.15 -9.95
C GLU A 127 -8.01 -10.28 -9.26
N ALA A 128 -8.43 -10.68 -8.05
CA ALA A 128 -7.84 -11.81 -7.32
C ALA A 128 -8.05 -13.15 -8.05
N MET A 129 -9.25 -13.41 -8.55
CA MET A 129 -9.56 -14.61 -9.35
C MET A 129 -8.72 -14.69 -10.63
N ASN A 130 -8.55 -13.56 -11.33
CA ASN A 130 -7.70 -13.46 -12.51
C ASN A 130 -6.23 -13.75 -12.17
N PHE A 131 -5.73 -13.21 -11.06
CA PHE A 131 -4.37 -13.49 -10.60
C PHE A 131 -4.14 -14.98 -10.28
N LEU A 132 -5.07 -15.60 -9.55
CA LEU A 132 -4.97 -17.02 -9.17
C LEU A 132 -5.06 -17.95 -10.39
N SER A 133 -5.97 -17.67 -11.32
CA SER A 133 -6.15 -18.45 -12.56
C SER A 133 -4.93 -18.34 -13.49
N GLN A 134 -4.31 -17.16 -13.60
CA GLN A 134 -3.06 -16.99 -14.35
C GLN A 134 -1.90 -17.81 -13.75
N ARG A 135 -1.80 -17.89 -12.42
CA ARG A 135 -0.79 -18.74 -11.76
C ARG A 135 -1.03 -20.22 -12.02
N GLN A 136 -2.28 -20.68 -12.06
CA GLN A 136 -2.60 -22.05 -12.48
C GLN A 136 -2.15 -22.34 -13.92
N GLN A 137 -2.39 -21.42 -14.85
CA GLN A 137 -1.95 -21.57 -16.25
C GLN A 137 -0.43 -21.57 -16.40
N MET A 138 0.28 -20.69 -15.66
CA MET A 138 1.75 -20.68 -15.61
C MET A 138 2.32 -22.01 -15.07
N ALA A 139 1.75 -22.56 -14.01
CA ALA A 139 2.18 -23.84 -13.44
C ALA A 139 2.01 -25.00 -14.44
N PHE A 140 0.89 -25.05 -15.17
CA PHE A 140 0.69 -26.03 -16.24
C PHE A 140 1.69 -25.87 -17.39
N LYS A 141 2.04 -24.64 -17.77
CA LYS A 141 3.03 -24.37 -18.83
C LYS A 141 4.45 -24.82 -18.43
N ILE A 142 4.85 -24.64 -17.17
CA ILE A 142 6.14 -25.13 -16.65
C ILE A 142 6.20 -26.66 -16.66
N ILE A 143 5.11 -27.35 -16.29
CA ILE A 143 5.04 -28.81 -16.33
C ILE A 143 5.12 -29.32 -17.78
N PHE A 144 4.40 -28.70 -18.73
CA PHE A 144 4.44 -29.08 -20.14
C PHE A 144 5.80 -28.79 -20.82
N LEU A 145 6.46 -27.68 -20.47
CA LEU A 145 7.79 -27.36 -20.99
C LEU A 145 8.88 -28.30 -20.42
N LYS A 146 8.78 -28.72 -19.15
CA LYS A 146 9.68 -29.75 -18.61
C LYS A 146 9.41 -31.15 -19.16
N GLY A 147 8.17 -31.46 -19.58
CA GLY A 147 7.80 -32.73 -20.21
C GLY A 147 8.22 -32.88 -21.68
N SER A 148 8.64 -31.80 -22.35
CA SER A 148 8.98 -31.81 -23.78
C SER A 148 10.50 -31.91 -24.06
N GLY A 149 11.33 -32.00 -23.01
CA GLY A 149 12.80 -32.05 -23.10
C GLY A 149 13.42 -33.46 -23.00
N GLY A 150 12.64 -34.53 -23.19
CA GLY A 150 13.08 -35.89 -22.89
C GLY A 150 12.64 -36.94 -23.91
N GLN A 151 12.93 -36.73 -25.20
CA GLN A 151 13.07 -37.82 -26.18
C GLN A 151 14.15 -37.46 -27.21
N SER A 152 15.38 -37.87 -26.94
CA SER A 152 16.40 -38.08 -27.97
C SER A 152 17.56 -38.89 -27.37
N LEU A 153 17.39 -40.23 -27.36
CA LEU A 153 18.34 -41.29 -27.69
C LEU A 153 17.81 -42.64 -27.20
#